data_AF-A0A453FXY2-F1
#
_entry.id   AF-A0A453FXY2-F1
#
_cell.length_a   1.000
_cell.length_b   1.000
_cell.length_c   1.000
_cell.angle_alpha   90.00
_cell.angle_beta   90.00
_cell.angle_gamma   90.00
#
_symmetry.space_group_name_H-M   'P 1'
#
loop_
_entity.id
_entity.type
_entity.pdbx_description
1 polymer ?
#
loop_
_entity_poly.entity_id
_entity_poly.type
_entity_poly.pdbx_seq_one_letter_code
_entity_poly.pdbx_strand_id
1 'polypeptide(L)'
;MDAAGAGASNGGLLYHEVQEGKLCAVHCVNTALQGPFFSEFDLAALAADLDQRERQVMLQGAATVAAGDFLAEGEGSHNVSLGGDFSIQ
;
A
#
# COMPACT_ATOMS: atom_id res chain seq x y z
N MET A 1 30.92 -16.01 9.31
CA MET A 1 30.02 -16.97 9.98
C MET A 1 29.06 -16.13 10.78
N ASP A 2 27.88 -15.97 10.21
CA ASP A 2 26.87 -14.98 10.49
C ASP A 2 26.27 -15.07 11.90
N ALA A 3 26.27 -13.95 12.61
CA ALA A 3 25.39 -13.70 13.74
C ALA A 3 24.04 -13.20 13.18
N ALA A 4 23.24 -14.10 12.61
CA ALA A 4 21.86 -13.80 12.26
C ALA A 4 21.03 -13.83 13.55
N GLY A 5 20.52 -12.67 13.95
CA GLY A 5 19.75 -12.47 15.17
C GLY A 5 18.59 -13.45 15.29
N ALA A 6 18.56 -14.19 16.39
CA ALA A 6 17.38 -14.91 16.83
C ALA A 6 16.28 -13.87 17.06
N GLY A 7 15.34 -13.77 16.11
CA GLY A 7 14.11 -13.00 16.29
C GLY A 7 13.48 -13.44 17.61
N ALA A 8 13.16 -12.46 18.47
CA ALA A 8 12.52 -12.72 19.74
C ALA A 8 11.29 -13.60 19.51
N SER A 9 11.34 -14.85 19.94
CA SER A 9 10.19 -15.75 19.82
C SER A 9 9.13 -15.23 20.80
N ASN A 10 7.94 -14.89 20.28
CA ASN A 10 6.80 -14.42 21.09
C ASN A 10 6.21 -15.52 22.00
N GLY A 11 7.02 -16.44 22.52
CA GLY A 11 6.57 -17.58 23.33
C GLY A 11 5.63 -18.53 22.60
N GLY A 12 5.58 -18.49 21.26
CA GLY A 12 4.62 -19.24 20.44
C GLY A 12 3.25 -18.56 20.26
N LEU A 13 3.08 -17.31 20.72
CA LEU A 13 1.89 -16.52 20.48
C LEU A 13 1.90 -15.94 19.06
N LEU A 14 0.80 -16.13 18.33
CA LEU A 14 0.55 -15.54 17.02
C LEU A 14 -0.06 -14.15 17.20
N TYR A 15 0.55 -13.15 16.57
CA TYR A 15 -0.05 -11.84 16.43
C TYR A 15 -1.21 -11.89 15.42
N HIS A 16 -2.37 -11.39 15.83
CA HIS A 16 -3.56 -11.30 15.00
C HIS A 16 -4.23 -9.96 15.24
N GLU A 17 -4.47 -9.21 14.16
CA GLU A 17 -5.36 -8.06 14.20
C GLU A 17 -6.73 -8.44 13.64
N VAL A 18 -7.77 -8.13 14.40
CA VAL A 18 -9.14 -8.29 13.95
C VAL A 18 -9.40 -7.22 12.89
N GLN A 19 -9.92 -7.64 11.74
CA GLN A 19 -10.28 -6.69 10.70
C GLN A 19 -11.49 -5.85 11.11
N GLU A 20 -11.31 -4.54 11.15
CA GLU A 20 -12.38 -3.57 11.38
C GLU A 20 -12.69 -2.79 10.10
N GLY A 21 -13.98 -2.73 9.73
CA GLY A 21 -14.41 -2.05 8.50
C GLY A 21 -13.77 -2.62 7.23
N LYS A 22 -13.41 -1.72 6.32
CA LYS A 22 -12.84 -2.03 5.00
C LYS A 22 -11.30 -1.93 4.94
N LEU A 23 -10.61 -2.02 6.08
CA LEU A 23 -9.16 -1.86 6.16
C LEU A 23 -8.39 -3.19 6.04
N CYS A 24 -8.84 -4.09 5.16
CA CYS A 24 -8.28 -5.44 5.07
C CYS A 24 -6.77 -5.45 4.75
N ALA A 25 -6.28 -4.49 3.97
CA ALA A 25 -4.86 -4.37 3.62
C ALA A 25 -3.99 -4.10 4.86
N VAL A 26 -4.42 -3.19 5.75
CA VAL A 26 -3.71 -2.86 7.00
C VAL A 26 -3.55 -4.12 7.85
N HIS A 27 -4.66 -4.80 8.13
CA HIS A 27 -4.66 -5.95 9.03
C HIS A 27 -3.98 -7.18 8.42
N CYS A 28 -4.05 -7.34 7.10
CA CYS A 28 -3.33 -8.39 6.38
C CYS A 28 -1.83 -8.22 6.54
N VAL A 29 -1.30 -7.02 6.25
CA VAL A 29 0.14 -6.73 6.33
C VAL A 29 0.64 -6.84 7.77
N ASN A 30 -0.07 -6.26 8.73
CA ASN A 30 0.32 -6.33 10.15
C ASN A 30 0.29 -7.76 10.70
N THR A 31 -0.74 -8.53 10.33
CA THR A 31 -0.80 -9.94 10.72
C THR A 31 0.34 -10.74 10.07
N ALA A 32 0.65 -10.50 8.79
CA ALA A 32 1.77 -11.18 8.11
C ALA A 32 3.13 -10.85 8.74
N LEU A 33 3.33 -9.58 9.11
CA LEU A 33 4.56 -9.11 9.77
C LEU A 33 4.60 -9.43 11.26
N GLN A 34 3.52 -10.00 11.81
CA GLN A 34 3.38 -10.34 13.21
C GLN A 34 3.55 -9.14 14.17
N GLY A 35 3.00 -7.98 13.79
CA GLY A 35 2.96 -6.79 14.64
C GLY A 35 2.22 -5.60 14.00
N PRO A 36 1.95 -4.52 14.75
CA PRO A 36 1.25 -3.32 14.27
C PRO A 36 2.24 -2.38 13.56
N PHE A 37 2.66 -2.74 12.35
CA PHE A 37 3.66 -1.98 11.60
C PHE A 37 3.08 -0.81 10.82
N PHE A 38 1.82 -0.92 10.39
CA PHE A 38 1.14 0.08 9.56
C PHE A 38 -0.20 0.48 10.16
N SER A 39 -0.52 1.76 10.05
CA SER A 39 -1.86 2.31 10.21
C SER A 39 -2.52 2.55 8.86
N GLU A 40 -3.83 2.87 8.88
CA GLU A 40 -4.56 3.35 7.70
C GLU A 40 -3.86 4.55 7.04
N PHE A 41 -3.39 5.52 7.84
CA PHE A 41 -2.70 6.70 7.33
C PHE A 41 -1.36 6.36 6.66
N ASP A 42 -0.64 5.38 7.19
CA ASP A 42 0.63 4.95 6.61
C ASP A 42 0.42 4.31 5.23
N LEU A 43 -0.55 3.41 5.11
CA LEU A 43 -0.87 2.79 3.82
C LEU A 43 -1.47 3.80 2.82
N ALA A 44 -2.28 4.76 3.29
CA ALA A 44 -2.82 5.82 2.42
C ALA A 44 -1.70 6.74 1.89
N ALA A 45 -0.69 7.05 2.71
CA ALA A 45 0.47 7.81 2.27
C ALA A 45 1.30 7.05 1.22
N LEU A 46 1.47 5.73 1.39
CA LEU A 46 2.10 4.88 0.38
C LEU A 46 1.31 4.84 -0.92
N ALA A 47 -0.01 4.69 -0.85
CA ALA A 47 -0.89 4.75 -2.01
C ALA A 47 -0.78 6.08 -2.78
N ALA A 48 -0.73 7.21 -2.06
CA ALA A 48 -0.56 8.53 -2.68
C ALA A 48 0.81 8.69 -3.37
N ASP A 49 1.88 8.14 -2.81
CA ASP A 49 3.21 8.13 -3.44
C ASP A 49 3.23 7.25 -4.69
N LEU A 50 2.56 6.08 -4.65
CA LEU A 50 2.37 5.24 -5.84
C LEU A 50 1.61 5.97 -6.94
N ASP A 51 0.50 6.63 -6.62
CA ASP A 51 -0.26 7.44 -7.59
C ASP A 51 0.63 8.52 -8.23
N GLN A 52 1.51 9.16 -7.45
CA GLN A 52 2.44 10.16 -7.96
C GLN A 52 3.48 9.56 -8.92
N ARG A 53 4.03 8.40 -8.58
CA ARG A 53 5.01 7.70 -9.43
C ARG A 53 4.38 7.23 -10.74
N GLU A 54 3.17 6.68 -10.67
CA GLU A 54 2.41 6.27 -11.85
C GLU A 54 2.13 7.46 -12.78
N ARG A 55 1.72 8.60 -12.22
CA ARG A 55 1.58 9.86 -12.98
C ARG A 55 2.90 10.27 -13.63
N GLN A 56 4.02 10.17 -12.93
CA GLN A 56 5.34 10.52 -13.49
C GLN A 56 5.73 9.59 -14.65
N VAL A 57 5.48 8.28 -14.53
CA VAL A 57 5.73 7.32 -15.62
C VAL A 57 4.87 7.63 -16.83
N MET A 58 3.59 7.94 -16.64
CA MET A 58 2.69 8.33 -17.73
C MET A 58 3.15 9.61 -18.42
N LEU A 59 3.62 10.61 -17.66
CA LEU A 59 4.21 11.84 -18.21
C LEU A 59 5.52 11.60 -18.96
N GLN A 60 6.37 10.68 -18.50
CA GLN A 60 7.59 10.29 -19.20
C GLN A 60 7.28 9.52 -20.51
N GLY A 61 6.20 8.74 -20.52
CA GLY A 61 5.68 8.05 -21.71
C GLY A 61 4.88 8.94 -22.67
N ALA A 62 4.61 10.20 -22.29
CA ALA A 62 3.71 11.15 -22.97
C ALA A 62 4.23 11.73 -24.30
N ALA A 63 5.12 11.02 -25.01
CA ALA A 63 5.42 11.33 -26.41
C ALA A 63 4.26 10.99 -27.36
N THR A 64 3.11 10.53 -26.84
CA THR A 64 1.95 10.10 -27.64
C THR A 64 0.64 10.66 -27.08
N VAL A 65 -0.33 10.87 -27.98
CA VAL A 65 -1.66 11.49 -27.75
C VAL A 65 -2.45 10.86 -26.57
N ALA A 66 -2.15 9.61 -26.20
CA ALA A 66 -2.79 8.88 -25.11
C ALA A 66 -2.56 9.46 -23.69
N ALA A 67 -1.49 10.23 -23.49
CA ALA A 67 -1.24 10.88 -22.20
C ALA A 67 -2.17 12.08 -21.92
N GLY A 68 -2.73 12.68 -22.98
CA GLY A 68 -3.72 13.76 -22.86
C GLY A 68 -5.03 13.26 -22.25
N ASP A 69 -5.50 12.07 -22.65
CA ASP A 69 -6.69 11.44 -22.06
C ASP A 69 -6.47 11.05 -20.60
N PHE A 70 -5.30 10.50 -20.24
CA PHE A 70 -5.00 10.13 -18.85
C PHE A 70 -4.95 11.34 -17.89
N LEU A 71 -4.61 12.53 -18.40
CA LEU A 71 -4.60 13.76 -17.61
C LEU A 71 -5.95 14.50 -17.65
N ALA A 72 -6.77 14.25 -18.67
CA ALA A 72 -8.08 14.87 -18.87
C ALA A 72 -9.21 14.11 -18.16
N GLU A 73 -9.12 12.79 -18.08
CA GLU A 73 -9.88 11.97 -17.15
C GLU A 73 -9.43 12.37 -15.75
N GLY A 74 -10.21 13.23 -15.07
CA GLY A 74 -9.97 13.61 -13.66
C GLY A 74 -10.02 12.45 -12.65
N GLU A 75 -10.00 11.21 -13.15
CA GLU A 75 -10.08 9.93 -12.46
C GLU A 75 -8.77 9.13 -12.67
N GLY A 76 -7.60 9.75 -12.42
CA GLY A 76 -6.32 9.04 -12.46
C GLY A 76 -6.30 7.75 -11.62
N SER A 77 -5.24 6.94 -11.74
CA SER A 77 -5.04 5.77 -10.86
C SER A 77 -5.17 6.17 -9.39
N HIS A 78 -5.93 5.38 -8.61
CA HIS A 78 -6.20 5.62 -7.20
C HIS A 78 -5.93 4.35 -6.41
N ASN A 79 -4.76 4.30 -5.81
CA ASN A 79 -4.30 3.13 -5.05
C ASN A 79 -5.05 2.92 -3.72
N VAL A 80 -5.91 3.85 -3.29
CA VAL A 80 -6.78 3.71 -2.11
C VAL A 80 -8.14 4.36 -2.33
N SER A 81 -9.26 3.66 -2.13
CA SER A 81 -10.61 4.25 -2.26
C SER A 81 -11.00 5.09 -1.03
N LEU A 82 -11.99 5.99 -1.17
CA LEU A 82 -12.62 6.66 0.00
C LEU A 82 -13.27 5.67 0.99
N GLY A 83 -13.53 4.45 0.53
CA GLY A 83 -14.05 3.36 1.35
C GLY A 83 -12.97 2.54 2.05
N GLY A 84 -11.68 2.84 1.87
CA GLY A 84 -10.57 2.08 2.45
C GLY A 84 -10.13 0.86 1.64
N ASP A 85 -10.58 0.72 0.39
CA ASP A 85 -10.17 -0.39 -0.47
C ASP A 85 -8.81 -0.05 -1.10
N PHE A 86 -7.76 -0.83 -0.77
CA PHE A 86 -6.41 -0.63 -1.30
C PHE A 86 -6.14 -1.51 -2.52
N SER A 87 -5.34 -1.01 -3.46
CA SER A 87 -4.79 -1.81 -4.56
C SER A 87 -3.70 -2.77 -4.04
N ILE A 88 -3.20 -3.64 -4.93
CA ILE A 88 -2.18 -4.67 -4.59
C ILE A 88 -0.72 -4.18 -4.69
N GLN A 89 -0.50 -3.00 -5.28
CA GLN A 89 0.81 -2.54 -5.78
C GLN A 89 1.74 -2.05 -4.66
#